data_AF-A0A9P6BVK4-F1
#
_entry.id   AF-A0A9P6BVK4-F1
#
_cell.length_a   1.000
_cell.length_b   1.000
_cell.length_c   1.000
_cell.angle_alpha   90.00
_cell.angle_beta   90.00
_cell.angle_gamma   90.00
#
_symmetry.space_group_name_H-M   'P 1'
#
loop_
_entity.id
_entity.type
_entity.pdbx_description
1 polymer ?
#
loop_
_entity_poly.entity_id
_entity_poly.type
_entity_poly.pdbx_seq_one_letter_code
_entity_poly.pdbx_strand_id
1 'polypeptide(L)'
;GTPQCQWCWKWGHTMGMCHCPAIHCPICSGPHTEANHHLITGCCCGNPKATPPIPPTPVDVPCSHICACINCSNPHAANNWRCPYWCHQFNQTWIK
;
A
#
# COMPACT_ATOMS: atom_id res chain seq x y z
N GLY A 1 -3.79 -17.79 -14.25
CA GLY A 1 -3.52 -17.30 -12.90
C GLY A 1 -3.09 -15.87 -12.99
N THR A 2 -3.93 -14.91 -12.57
CA THR A 2 -3.47 -13.53 -12.38
C THR A 2 -4.29 -12.82 -11.30
N PRO A 3 -4.21 -13.27 -10.03
CA PRO A 3 -4.71 -12.47 -8.92
C PRO A 3 -3.74 -11.31 -8.63
N GLN A 4 -4.20 -10.35 -7.84
CA GLN A 4 -3.32 -9.33 -7.26
C GLN A 4 -2.33 -10.00 -6.29
N CYS A 5 -1.04 -9.75 -6.48
CA CYS A 5 -0.02 -10.29 -5.59
C CYS A 5 -0.13 -9.65 -4.20
N GLN A 6 -0.34 -10.41 -3.14
CA GLN A 6 -0.43 -9.85 -1.77
C GLN A 6 0.94 -9.48 -1.18
N TRP A 7 2.04 -9.76 -1.88
CA TRP A 7 3.39 -9.34 -1.50
C TRP A 7 3.75 -7.98 -2.06
N CYS A 8 3.62 -7.78 -3.37
CA CYS A 8 4.01 -6.53 -4.01
C CYS A 8 2.82 -5.64 -4.41
N TRP A 9 1.59 -6.12 -4.18
CA TRP A 9 0.32 -5.47 -4.50
C TRP A 9 0.06 -5.20 -5.99
N LYS A 10 0.98 -5.62 -6.86
CA LYS A 10 0.84 -5.50 -8.31
C LYS A 10 -0.10 -6.56 -8.86
N TRP A 11 -0.91 -6.14 -9.81
CA TRP A 11 -1.62 -7.04 -10.70
C TRP A 11 -0.63 -7.73 -11.65
N GLY A 12 -0.92 -8.95 -12.09
CA GLY A 12 -0.10 -9.65 -13.09
C GLY A 12 0.45 -11.01 -12.64
N HIS A 13 0.47 -11.31 -11.33
CA HIS A 13 1.06 -12.56 -10.83
C HIS A 13 0.56 -12.93 -9.42
N THR A 14 0.64 -14.21 -9.09
CA THR A 14 0.39 -14.72 -7.73
C THR A 14 1.61 -14.48 -6.83
N MET A 15 1.42 -14.60 -5.50
CA MET A 15 2.55 -14.56 -4.55
C MET A 15 3.66 -15.56 -4.87
N GLY A 16 3.31 -16.79 -5.29
CA GLY A 16 4.30 -17.84 -5.61
C GLY A 16 5.18 -17.53 -6.83
N MET A 17 4.78 -16.58 -7.67
CA MET A 17 5.55 -16.10 -8.82
C MET A 17 6.13 -14.70 -8.60
N CYS A 18 6.06 -14.19 -7.37
CA CYS A 18 6.56 -12.85 -7.06
C CYS A 18 8.08 -12.87 -6.86
N HIS A 19 8.78 -11.99 -7.57
CA HIS A 19 10.21 -11.79 -7.44
C HIS A 19 10.58 -10.62 -6.52
N CYS A 20 9.61 -10.00 -5.83
CA CYS A 20 9.91 -8.95 -4.88
C CYS A 20 10.70 -9.50 -3.68
N PRO A 21 11.80 -8.86 -3.26
CA PRO A 21 12.66 -9.35 -2.19
C PRO A 21 12.05 -9.16 -0.79
N ALA A 22 11.01 -8.32 -0.68
CA ALA A 22 10.32 -8.01 0.57
C ALA A 22 8.82 -7.83 0.32
N ILE A 23 8.03 -7.85 1.40
CA ILE A 23 6.64 -7.42 1.37
C ILE A 23 6.57 -5.91 1.19
N HIS A 24 5.64 -5.45 0.37
CA HIS A 24 5.38 -4.04 0.13
C HIS A 24 4.12 -3.59 0.88
N CYS A 25 4.11 -2.32 1.26
CA CYS A 25 2.99 -1.70 1.93
C CYS A 25 1.90 -1.38 0.89
N PRO A 26 0.63 -1.78 1.07
CA PRO A 26 -0.43 -1.44 0.12
C PRO A 26 -0.70 0.07 0.03
N ILE A 27 -0.33 0.83 1.06
CA ILE A 27 -0.57 2.27 1.18
C ILE A 27 0.45 3.06 0.34
N CYS A 28 1.74 2.85 0.58
CA CYS A 28 2.82 3.65 -0.02
C CYS A 28 3.73 2.86 -0.96
N SER A 29 3.50 1.56 -1.15
CA SER A 29 4.34 0.64 -1.93
C SER A 29 5.80 0.50 -1.44
N GLY A 30 6.13 1.00 -0.25
CA GLY A 30 7.44 0.85 0.40
C GLY A 30 7.68 -0.56 0.94
N PRO A 31 8.95 -0.97 1.18
CA PRO A 31 9.34 -2.33 1.58
C PRO A 31 9.06 -2.62 3.07
N HIS A 32 7.79 -2.54 3.47
CA HIS A 32 7.31 -2.81 4.82
C HIS A 32 5.84 -3.27 4.81
N THR A 33 5.38 -3.83 5.91
CA THR A 33 3.97 -4.21 6.08
C THR A 33 3.08 -3.00 6.32
N GLU A 34 1.77 -3.13 6.09
CA GLU A 34 0.77 -2.12 6.47
C GLU A 34 0.83 -1.79 7.97
N ALA A 35 0.97 -2.80 8.83
CA ALA A 35 1.09 -2.62 10.28
C ALA A 35 2.28 -1.74 10.69
N ASN A 36 3.40 -1.84 9.97
CA ASN A 36 4.59 -1.05 10.26
C ASN A 36 4.59 0.32 9.57
N HIS A 37 3.55 0.66 8.80
CA HIS A 37 3.51 1.88 8.00
C HIS A 37 3.68 3.14 8.86
N HIS A 38 2.95 3.23 9.98
CA HIS A 38 3.00 4.38 10.88
C HIS A 38 4.32 4.47 11.65
N LEU A 39 5.08 3.37 11.77
CA LEU A 39 6.34 3.32 12.50
C LEU A 39 7.56 3.68 11.64
N ILE A 40 7.48 3.43 10.34
CA ILE A 40 8.64 3.54 9.43
C ILE A 40 8.51 4.76 8.51
N THR A 41 7.30 5.11 8.10
CA THR A 41 7.09 6.18 7.12
C THR A 41 7.28 7.53 7.81
N GLY A 42 8.33 8.27 7.48
CA GLY A 42 8.70 9.52 8.17
C GLY A 42 7.56 10.54 8.27
N CYS A 43 6.70 10.63 7.25
CA CYS A 43 5.52 11.50 7.27
C CYS A 43 4.46 11.07 8.32
N CYS A 44 4.41 9.78 8.67
CA CYS A 44 3.40 9.21 9.57
C CYS A 44 3.95 8.90 10.98
N CYS A 45 5.25 8.62 11.11
CA CYS A 45 5.92 8.37 12.38
C CYS A 45 6.06 9.64 13.24
N GLY A 46 5.83 10.81 12.65
CA GLY A 46 6.09 12.08 13.30
C GLY A 46 7.58 12.38 13.40
N ASN A 47 7.88 13.62 13.76
CA ASN A 47 9.24 14.10 13.96
C ASN A 47 9.30 14.95 15.22
N PRO A 48 9.68 14.37 16.38
CA PRO A 48 9.80 15.13 17.63
C PRO A 48 10.94 16.14 17.61
N LYS A 49 11.89 16.02 16.67
CA LYS A 49 13.01 16.94 16.49
C LYS A 49 12.69 18.09 15.52
N ALA A 50 11.53 18.11 14.89
CA ALA A 50 11.10 19.23 14.05
C ALA A 50 10.74 20.46 14.88
N THR A 51 10.79 21.64 14.27
CA THR A 51 10.39 22.91 14.89
C THR A 51 9.30 23.56 14.02
N PRO A 52 8.01 23.47 14.39
CA PRO A 52 7.45 22.82 15.59
C PRO A 52 7.50 21.28 15.52
N PRO A 53 7.42 20.57 16.67
CA PRO A 53 7.38 19.11 16.71
C PRO A 53 6.19 18.57 15.91
N ILE A 54 6.43 17.56 15.07
CA ILE A 54 5.38 16.92 14.28
C ILE A 54 4.93 15.66 15.03
N PRO A 55 3.68 15.57 15.51
CA PRO A 55 3.20 14.38 16.17
C PRO A 55 3.07 13.21 15.17
N PRO A 56 3.20 11.95 15.62
CA PRO A 56 2.85 10.79 14.81
C PRO A 56 1.38 10.83 14.40
N THR A 57 1.08 10.32 13.22
CA THR A 57 -0.30 10.14 12.76
C THR A 57 -0.93 8.98 13.54
N PRO A 58 -2.06 9.20 14.25
CA PRO A 58 -2.76 8.14 14.96
C PRO A 58 -3.14 6.99 14.01
N VAL A 59 -3.19 5.75 14.51
CA VAL A 59 -3.45 4.54 13.72
C VAL A 59 -4.76 4.61 12.93
N ASP A 60 -5.78 5.29 13.48
CA ASP A 60 -7.10 5.43 12.85
C ASP A 60 -7.25 6.66 11.94
N VAL A 61 -6.18 7.45 11.79
CA VAL A 61 -6.19 8.67 10.97
C VAL A 61 -5.53 8.37 9.62
N PRO A 62 -6.19 8.74 8.49
CA PRO A 62 -5.59 8.61 7.17
C PRO A 62 -4.24 9.30 7.10
N CYS A 63 -3.28 8.68 6.41
CA CYS A 63 -1.98 9.25 6.18
C CYS A 63 -2.09 10.60 5.46
N SER A 64 -1.32 11.60 5.89
CA SER A 64 -1.33 12.95 5.32
C SER A 64 -0.75 13.02 3.90
N HIS A 65 -0.01 12.00 3.47
CA HIS A 65 0.58 11.94 2.14
C HIS A 65 -0.37 11.26 1.15
N ILE A 66 -0.34 11.76 -0.09
CA ILE A 66 -1.12 11.17 -1.18
C ILE A 66 -0.57 9.77 -1.46
N CYS A 67 -1.42 8.78 -1.24
CA CYS A 67 -1.15 7.39 -1.55
C CYS A 67 -1.71 7.11 -2.93
N ALA A 68 -0.87 6.74 -3.90
CA ALA A 68 -1.32 6.35 -5.23
C ALA A 68 -1.32 4.83 -5.37
N CYS A 69 -2.44 4.26 -5.81
CA CYS A 69 -2.54 2.83 -6.06
C CYS A 69 -1.59 2.42 -7.18
N ILE A 70 -0.77 1.39 -6.95
CA ILE A 70 0.20 0.90 -7.95
C ILE A 70 -0.45 0.37 -9.24
N ASN A 71 -1.74 0.02 -9.21
CA ASN A 71 -2.44 -0.58 -10.34
C ASN A 71 -3.31 0.41 -11.14
N CYS A 72 -3.94 1.39 -10.50
CA CYS A 72 -4.82 2.37 -11.16
C CYS A 72 -4.36 3.82 -11.01
N SER A 73 -3.27 4.09 -10.29
CA SER A 73 -2.70 5.42 -10.06
C SER A 73 -3.62 6.43 -9.34
N ASN A 74 -4.81 5.99 -8.90
CA ASN A 74 -5.76 6.83 -8.17
C ASN A 74 -5.33 7.03 -6.70
N PRO A 75 -5.81 8.10 -6.03
CA PRO A 75 -5.38 8.47 -4.68
C PRO A 75 -6.01 7.58 -3.58
N HIS A 76 -5.63 6.29 -3.57
CA HIS A 76 -5.99 5.34 -2.53
C HIS A 76 -4.98 4.19 -2.46
N ALA A 77 -5.00 3.45 -1.34
CA ALA A 77 -4.18 2.25 -1.17
C ALA A 77 -4.59 1.11 -2.12
N ALA A 78 -3.66 0.21 -2.42
CA ALA A 78 -3.86 -0.93 -3.31
C ALA A 78 -4.79 -2.02 -2.75
N ASN A 79 -5.05 -2.01 -1.44
CA ASN A 79 -5.99 -2.90 -0.73
C ASN A 79 -7.38 -2.25 -0.50
N ASN A 80 -7.62 -1.06 -1.07
CA ASN A 80 -8.87 -0.35 -0.84
C ASN A 80 -10.05 -1.07 -1.52
N TRP A 81 -11.15 -1.27 -0.78
CA TRP A 81 -12.38 -1.90 -1.26
C TRP A 81 -13.07 -1.18 -2.43
N ARG A 82 -12.71 0.07 -2.72
CA ARG A 82 -13.16 0.83 -3.90
C ARG A 82 -12.23 0.70 -5.10
N CYS A 83 -11.04 0.11 -4.92
CA CYS A 83 -10.12 -0.12 -6.02
C CYS A 83 -10.65 -1.25 -6.90
N PRO A 84 -10.85 -1.02 -8.22
CA PRO A 84 -11.33 -2.08 -9.10
C PRO A 84 -10.38 -3.29 -9.11
N TYR A 85 -9.06 -3.06 -9.08
CA TYR A 85 -8.07 -4.14 -8.98
C TYR A 85 -8.18 -4.95 -7.68
N TRP A 86 -8.50 -4.31 -6.56
CA TRP A 86 -8.72 -5.03 -5.31
C TRP A 86 -10.06 -5.79 -5.31
N CYS A 87 -11.14 -5.17 -5.79
CA CYS A 87 -12.45 -5.82 -5.92
C CYS A 87 -12.38 -7.11 -6.74
N HIS A 88 -11.54 -7.09 -7.77
CA HIS A 88 -11.35 -8.20 -8.67
C HIS A 88 -10.08 -8.99 -8.37
N GLN A 89 -9.46 -8.85 -7.19
CA GLN A 89 -8.19 -9.52 -6.86
C GLN A 89 -8.17 -11.04 -7.06
N PHE A 90 -9.34 -11.69 -7.08
CA PHE A 90 -9.50 -13.13 -7.36
C PHE A 90 -10.05 -13.44 -8.77
N ASN A 91 -10.45 -12.44 -9.55
CA ASN A 91 -11.04 -12.57 -10.87
C ASN A 91 -9.99 -12.30 -11.97
N GLN A 92 -9.47 -13.39 -12.53
CA GLN A 92 -8.37 -13.38 -13.50
C GLN A 92 -8.74 -12.76 -14.86
N THR A 93 -10.02 -12.71 -15.21
CA THR A 93 -10.49 -12.32 -16.56
C THR A 93 -11.10 -10.93 -16.61
N TRP A 94 -11.08 -10.20 -15.49
CA TRP A 94 -11.75 -8.91 -15.38
C TRP A 94 -11.07 -7.79 -16.18
N ILE A 95 -9.74 -7.74 -16.17
CA ILE A 95 -8.95 -6.87 -17.07
C ILE A 95 -8.49 -7.73 -18.25
N LYS A 96 -9.11 -7.49 -19.40
CA LYS A 96 -8.66 -7.99 -20.71
C LYS A 96 -8.31 -6.81 -21.58
#